data_AF-A0A2R6I283-F1
#
_entry.id   AF-A0A2R6I283-F1
#
_cell.length_a   1.000
_cell.length_b   1.000
_cell.length_c   1.000
_cell.angle_alpha   90.00
_cell.angle_beta   90.00
_cell.angle_gamma   90.00
#
_symmetry.space_group_name_H-M   'P 1'
#
loop_
_entity.id
_entity.type
_entity.pdbx_description
1 polymer ?
#
loop_
_entity_poly.entity_id
_entity_poly.type
_entity_poly.pdbx_seq_one_letter_code
_entity_poly.pdbx_strand_id
1 'polypeptide(L)'
;MSTDSNSGTADDASDDSSGGHCSTPDSDGEVAEEIAIVAFERKWDTAEEIREGIGDRYEAIDLLEYHGDVFAEHWGEYDCFVGLMASGIAMRKTAGLLDDKWEDPAVVVVDEELTWAIPLTGGHHGANQVADDLASMGAVPAMTTASEAAGKQGVEERARALDAHVVNGDSTVATNLAVLDEELGPVARLDGPAAVVADDDVTVLKRNSDDGVVLGTGSVAGADAEQFEAAWREALDGTDYTLADVEFVATGTRKAEEAGLLEAAEQLALGVVAFEKDTLEEFEGPTPSRSRELIGWPGIAEASAIAGGREHDLLVEKTSHEDAVTVAVGR
;
A
#
# COMPACT_ATOMS: atom_id res chain seq x y z
N MET A 1 -48.73 49.84 3.74
CA MET A 1 -49.81 49.49 2.81
C MET A 1 -49.37 48.19 2.14
N SER A 2 -49.43 47.05 2.82
CA SER A 2 -50.64 46.30 3.20
C SER A 2 -51.40 45.82 1.97
N THR A 3 -51.14 44.57 1.59
CA THR A 3 -52.18 43.62 1.17
C THR A 3 -51.73 42.23 1.60
N ASP A 4 -52.16 41.86 2.80
CA ASP A 4 -52.38 40.47 3.18
C ASP A 4 -53.59 39.93 2.42
N SER A 5 -53.57 38.64 2.06
CA SER A 5 -54.72 37.76 2.27
C SER A 5 -54.29 36.29 2.23
N ASN A 6 -54.53 35.68 3.38
CA ASN A 6 -54.26 34.35 3.88
C ASN A 6 -55.23 33.26 3.36
N SER A 7 -54.73 32.04 3.15
CA SER A 7 -55.34 30.73 3.50
C SER A 7 -54.46 29.63 2.89
N GLY A 8 -53.90 28.64 3.56
CA GLY A 8 -54.34 27.95 4.76
C GLY A 8 -54.62 26.50 4.38
N THR A 9 -53.60 25.64 4.43
CA THR A 9 -53.73 24.19 4.65
C THR A 9 -52.41 23.68 5.19
N ALA A 10 -52.46 23.20 6.43
CA ALA A 10 -51.42 22.39 7.03
C ALA A 10 -51.51 20.98 6.44
N ASP A 11 -50.37 20.43 6.04
CA ASP A 11 -50.14 19.00 6.10
C ASP A 11 -48.75 18.78 6.70
N ASP A 12 -48.78 17.96 7.73
CA ASP A 12 -47.72 17.56 8.64
C ASP A 12 -46.91 16.45 7.96
N ALA A 13 -45.63 16.70 7.70
CA ALA A 13 -44.67 15.66 7.35
C ALA A 13 -43.30 16.11 7.85
N SER A 14 -42.96 15.62 9.04
CA SER A 14 -41.62 15.60 9.61
C SER A 14 -40.68 14.82 8.69
N ASP A 15 -39.80 15.53 7.99
CA ASP A 15 -38.62 14.95 7.34
C ASP A 15 -37.45 15.09 8.33
N ASP A 16 -37.32 14.10 9.22
CA ASP A 16 -36.08 13.86 9.95
C ASP A 16 -35.12 13.15 8.99
N SER A 17 -34.43 13.93 8.16
CA SER A 17 -33.26 13.46 7.43
C SER A 17 -32.06 13.41 8.38
N SER A 18 -32.01 12.35 9.19
CA SER A 18 -30.77 11.94 9.84
C SER A 18 -29.83 11.38 8.78
N GLY A 19 -29.06 12.26 8.14
CA GLY A 19 -27.85 11.87 7.43
C GLY A 19 -26.88 11.29 8.44
N GLY A 20 -26.91 9.96 8.58
CA GLY A 20 -25.87 9.23 9.26
C GLY A 20 -24.61 9.36 8.42
N HIS A 21 -23.71 10.23 8.85
CA HIS A 21 -22.32 10.18 8.43
C HIS A 21 -21.75 8.90 9.03
N CYS A 22 -21.87 7.79 8.29
CA CYS A 22 -21.18 6.55 8.64
C CYS A 22 -19.71 6.78 8.36
N SER A 23 -18.94 6.98 9.42
CA SER A 23 -17.49 6.93 9.37
C SER A 23 -17.11 5.47 9.16
N THR A 24 -16.49 5.17 8.02
CA THR A 24 -15.75 3.93 7.77
C THR A 24 -14.75 3.72 8.91
N PRO A 25 -14.45 2.46 9.33
CA PRO A 25 -13.31 2.15 10.19
C PRO A 25 -12.05 2.89 9.72
N ASP A 26 -11.20 3.31 10.65
CA ASP A 26 -9.92 3.98 10.40
C ASP A 26 -8.91 3.01 9.73
N SER A 27 -9.25 2.42 8.59
CA SER A 27 -8.27 1.81 7.68
C SER A 27 -7.55 2.95 6.98
N ASP A 28 -6.22 2.94 7.04
CA ASP A 28 -5.34 3.89 6.35
C ASP A 28 -5.46 3.83 4.81
N GLY A 29 -6.37 3.00 4.30
CA GLY A 29 -6.66 2.84 2.88
C GLY A 29 -5.59 2.01 2.17
N GLU A 30 -4.73 1.29 2.89
CA GLU A 30 -3.67 0.50 2.26
C GLU A 30 -3.98 -1.00 2.20
N VAL A 31 -4.76 -1.53 3.15
CA VAL A 31 -4.94 -2.97 3.35
C VAL A 31 -6.34 -3.24 3.94
N ALA A 32 -7.04 -4.27 3.45
CA ALA A 32 -8.30 -4.70 4.06
C ALA A 32 -8.03 -5.58 5.29
N GLU A 33 -8.58 -5.22 6.44
CA GLU A 33 -8.39 -5.93 7.72
C GLU A 33 -9.68 -6.62 8.17
N GLU A 34 -10.84 -5.98 7.92
CA GLU A 34 -12.17 -6.50 8.20
C GLU A 34 -12.94 -6.74 6.89
N ILE A 35 -13.33 -7.99 6.62
CA ILE A 35 -14.03 -8.35 5.37
C ILE A 35 -15.36 -9.06 5.62
N ALA A 36 -16.29 -8.90 4.67
CA ALA A 36 -17.57 -9.59 4.67
C ALA A 36 -17.76 -10.43 3.42
N ILE A 37 -17.99 -11.73 3.60
CA ILE A 37 -18.32 -12.66 2.51
C ILE A 37 -19.84 -12.72 2.35
N VAL A 38 -20.33 -12.21 1.23
CA VAL A 38 -21.76 -12.17 0.91
C VAL A 38 -22.12 -13.35 0.01
N ALA A 39 -22.94 -14.28 0.51
CA ALA A 39 -23.28 -15.51 -0.20
C ALA A 39 -24.76 -15.89 -0.07
N PHE A 40 -25.29 -16.65 -1.03
CA PHE A 40 -26.61 -17.27 -0.90
C PHE A 40 -26.55 -18.46 0.07
N GLU A 41 -27.65 -18.78 0.78
CA GLU A 41 -27.71 -19.95 1.70
C GLU A 41 -27.16 -21.24 1.09
N ARG A 42 -27.45 -21.49 -0.20
CA ARG A 42 -27.01 -22.70 -0.92
C ARG A 42 -25.49 -22.79 -1.13
N LYS A 43 -24.75 -21.71 -0.83
CA LYS A 43 -23.29 -21.57 -0.97
C LYS A 43 -22.61 -21.23 0.34
N TRP A 44 -23.30 -21.46 1.45
CA TRP A 44 -22.75 -21.21 2.78
C TRP A 44 -21.50 -22.04 3.06
N ASP A 45 -21.49 -23.31 2.66
CA ASP A 45 -20.32 -24.19 2.82
C ASP A 45 -19.07 -23.61 2.13
N THR A 46 -19.21 -23.10 0.89
CA THR A 46 -18.11 -22.46 0.17
C THR A 46 -17.66 -21.14 0.83
N ALA A 47 -18.60 -20.37 1.39
CA ALA A 47 -18.26 -19.16 2.12
C ALA A 47 -17.48 -19.48 3.42
N GLU A 48 -17.85 -20.57 4.11
CA GLU A 48 -17.09 -21.08 5.26
C GLU A 48 -15.71 -21.59 4.86
N GLU A 49 -15.59 -22.30 3.74
CA GLU A 49 -14.29 -22.72 3.18
C GLU A 49 -13.38 -21.52 2.88
N ILE A 50 -13.92 -20.45 2.28
CA ILE A 50 -13.17 -19.21 2.03
C ILE A 50 -12.69 -18.60 3.34
N ARG A 51 -13.60 -18.41 4.30
CA ARG A 51 -13.27 -17.88 5.63
C ARG A 51 -12.16 -18.66 6.31
N GLU A 52 -12.21 -20.00 6.26
CA GLU A 52 -11.17 -20.85 6.84
C GLU A 52 -9.84 -20.78 6.07
N GLY A 53 -9.91 -20.65 4.74
CA GLY A 53 -8.73 -20.65 3.86
C GLY A 53 -7.87 -19.39 3.94
N ILE A 54 -8.49 -18.23 4.21
CA ILE A 54 -7.78 -16.94 4.30
C ILE A 54 -7.87 -16.27 5.68
N GLY A 55 -8.53 -16.92 6.65
CA GLY A 55 -8.87 -16.32 7.94
C GLY A 55 -7.70 -15.95 8.86
N ASP A 56 -6.50 -16.45 8.59
CA ASP A 56 -5.28 -16.07 9.32
C ASP A 56 -4.71 -14.71 8.87
N ARG A 57 -5.23 -14.12 7.80
CA ARG A 57 -4.76 -12.86 7.20
C ARG A 57 -5.57 -11.62 7.59
N TYR A 58 -6.74 -11.82 8.19
CA TYR A 58 -7.71 -10.75 8.49
C TYR A 58 -8.01 -10.70 9.98
N GLU A 59 -8.30 -9.52 10.51
CA GLU A 59 -8.75 -9.35 11.89
C GLU A 59 -10.15 -9.94 12.07
N ALA A 60 -11.02 -9.74 11.08
CA ALA A 60 -12.37 -10.26 11.06
C ALA A 60 -12.82 -10.69 9.66
N ILE A 61 -13.52 -11.84 9.58
CA ILE A 61 -14.23 -12.28 8.39
C ILE A 61 -15.65 -12.69 8.78
N ASP A 62 -16.62 -11.86 8.41
CA ASP A 62 -18.03 -12.13 8.63
C ASP A 62 -18.69 -12.78 7.41
N LEU A 63 -19.70 -13.63 7.68
CA LEU A 63 -20.51 -14.25 6.63
C LEU A 63 -21.89 -13.60 6.62
N LEU A 64 -22.25 -12.99 5.50
CA LEU A 64 -23.53 -12.31 5.32
C LEU A 64 -24.40 -13.08 4.31
N GLU A 65 -25.64 -13.36 4.71
CA GLU A 65 -26.61 -13.95 3.79
C GLU A 65 -27.07 -12.90 2.76
N TYR A 66 -26.92 -13.24 1.49
CA TYR A 66 -27.34 -12.36 0.41
C TYR A 66 -28.85 -12.12 0.43
N HIS A 67 -29.20 -10.85 0.47
CA HIS A 67 -30.54 -10.35 0.19
C HIS A 67 -30.44 -9.02 -0.57
N GLY A 68 -31.59 -8.41 -0.90
CA GLY A 68 -31.66 -7.29 -1.84
C GLY A 68 -30.84 -6.07 -1.44
N ASP A 69 -30.70 -5.82 -0.14
CA ASP A 69 -30.17 -4.58 0.42
C ASP A 69 -28.91 -4.82 1.27
N VAL A 70 -28.38 -6.05 1.31
CA VAL A 70 -27.24 -6.45 2.16
C VAL A 70 -26.03 -5.51 2.05
N PHE A 71 -25.67 -5.12 0.82
CA PHE A 71 -24.56 -4.20 0.61
C PHE A 71 -24.85 -2.80 1.15
N ALA A 72 -26.10 -2.34 1.05
CA ALA A 72 -26.50 -1.02 1.53
C ALA A 72 -26.65 -0.99 3.06
N GLU A 73 -27.11 -2.10 3.66
CA GLU A 73 -27.25 -2.22 5.11
C GLU A 73 -25.91 -2.21 5.83
N HIS A 74 -24.89 -2.84 5.23
CA HIS A 74 -23.55 -2.98 5.81
C HIS A 74 -22.50 -2.03 5.19
N TRP A 75 -22.90 -1.08 4.33
CA TRP A 75 -21.95 -0.23 3.60
C TRP A 75 -21.11 0.60 4.58
N GLY A 76 -19.79 0.47 4.48
CA GLY A 76 -18.84 1.12 5.39
C GLY A 76 -18.65 0.42 6.74
N GLU A 77 -19.25 -0.76 6.97
CA GLU A 77 -18.95 -1.58 8.16
C GLU A 77 -17.70 -2.46 7.98
N TYR A 78 -17.25 -2.67 6.74
CA TYR A 78 -16.14 -3.55 6.39
C TYR A 78 -15.26 -2.86 5.36
N ASP A 79 -13.95 -3.16 5.37
CA ASP A 79 -13.00 -2.63 4.39
C ASP A 79 -13.21 -3.26 3.01
N CYS A 80 -13.62 -4.54 2.97
CA CYS A 80 -13.88 -5.23 1.71
C CYS A 80 -15.08 -6.19 1.76
N PHE A 81 -15.91 -6.13 0.73
CA PHE A 81 -16.93 -7.13 0.46
C PHE A 81 -16.44 -8.18 -0.55
N VAL A 82 -16.52 -9.46 -0.16
CA VAL A 82 -16.32 -10.60 -1.06
C VAL A 82 -17.68 -11.16 -1.46
N GLY A 83 -18.15 -10.80 -2.66
CA GLY A 83 -19.39 -11.35 -3.20
C GLY A 83 -19.17 -12.73 -3.81
N LEU A 84 -19.62 -13.80 -3.15
CA LEU A 84 -19.68 -15.16 -3.71
C LEU A 84 -20.92 -15.29 -4.62
N MET A 85 -20.86 -14.66 -5.78
CA MET A 85 -22.00 -14.49 -6.69
C MET A 85 -21.55 -14.08 -8.10
N ALA A 86 -22.50 -13.91 -9.02
CA ALA A 86 -22.19 -13.33 -10.32
C ALA A 86 -21.86 -11.84 -10.19
N SER A 87 -20.81 -11.37 -10.88
CA SER A 87 -20.35 -9.97 -10.82
C SER A 87 -21.44 -8.94 -11.15
N GLY A 88 -22.33 -9.26 -12.09
CA GLY A 88 -23.45 -8.38 -12.42
C GLY A 88 -24.45 -8.18 -11.26
N ILE A 89 -24.52 -9.08 -10.28
CA ILE A 89 -25.32 -8.88 -9.06
C ILE A 89 -24.64 -7.84 -8.18
N ALA A 90 -23.40 -8.08 -7.79
CA ALA A 90 -22.61 -7.16 -6.97
C ALA A 90 -22.60 -5.75 -7.58
N MET A 91 -22.20 -5.61 -8.85
CA MET A 91 -22.17 -4.32 -9.56
C MET A 91 -23.51 -3.56 -9.48
N ARG A 92 -24.65 -4.22 -9.71
CA ARG A 92 -25.96 -3.54 -9.66
C ARG A 92 -26.36 -3.12 -8.24
N LYS A 93 -25.83 -3.80 -7.22
CA LYS A 93 -26.15 -3.54 -5.81
C LYS A 93 -25.22 -2.49 -5.20
N THR A 94 -23.97 -2.44 -5.64
CA THR A 94 -22.98 -1.50 -5.12
C THR A 94 -22.90 -0.20 -5.91
N ALA A 95 -23.22 -0.19 -7.22
CA ALA A 95 -23.03 1.00 -8.07
C ALA A 95 -23.79 2.26 -7.62
N GLY A 96 -24.89 2.13 -6.87
CA GLY A 96 -25.63 3.27 -6.32
C GLY A 96 -25.13 3.74 -4.95
N LEU A 97 -24.17 3.03 -4.36
CA LEU A 97 -23.58 3.30 -3.05
C LEU A 97 -22.20 3.94 -3.15
N LEU A 98 -21.54 3.79 -4.31
CA LEU A 98 -20.22 4.37 -4.57
C LEU A 98 -20.30 5.90 -4.62
N ASP A 99 -19.43 6.56 -3.88
CA ASP A 99 -19.29 8.02 -3.83
C ASP A 99 -17.82 8.44 -3.99
N ASP A 100 -16.93 7.93 -3.13
CA ASP A 100 -15.51 8.31 -3.10
C ASP A 100 -14.57 7.09 -3.21
N LYS A 101 -13.62 7.15 -4.15
CA LYS A 101 -12.69 6.05 -4.44
C LYS A 101 -11.70 5.72 -3.33
N TRP A 102 -11.62 6.53 -2.27
CA TRP A 102 -10.75 6.36 -1.12
C TRP A 102 -11.52 5.92 0.12
N GLU A 103 -12.77 6.38 0.28
CA GLU A 103 -13.59 6.08 1.46
C GLU A 103 -14.57 4.91 1.24
N ASP A 104 -14.95 4.63 0.00
CA ASP A 104 -15.83 3.52 -0.32
C ASP A 104 -15.17 2.17 -0.01
N PRO A 105 -15.91 1.19 0.54
CA PRO A 105 -15.37 -0.15 0.76
C PRO A 105 -14.99 -0.84 -0.56
N ALA A 106 -13.94 -1.65 -0.50
CA ALA A 106 -13.49 -2.45 -1.62
C ALA A 106 -14.51 -3.56 -1.94
N VAL A 107 -14.59 -3.96 -3.21
CA VAL A 107 -15.52 -5.02 -3.63
C VAL A 107 -14.80 -6.00 -4.54
N VAL A 108 -14.76 -7.26 -4.12
CA VAL A 108 -14.27 -8.41 -4.90
C VAL A 108 -15.42 -9.35 -5.15
N VAL A 109 -15.47 -9.94 -6.35
CA VAL A 109 -16.42 -11.00 -6.66
C VAL A 109 -15.71 -12.29 -6.98
N VAL A 110 -16.22 -13.38 -6.42
CA VAL A 110 -15.71 -14.72 -6.65
C VAL A 110 -16.83 -15.60 -7.21
N ASP A 111 -16.52 -16.42 -8.21
CA ASP A 111 -17.50 -17.35 -8.76
C ASP A 111 -17.70 -18.57 -7.85
N GLU A 112 -18.80 -19.29 -8.07
CA GLU A 112 -19.22 -20.39 -7.20
C GLU A 112 -18.22 -21.55 -7.11
N GLU A 113 -17.31 -21.69 -8.08
CA GLU A 113 -16.30 -22.76 -8.11
C GLU A 113 -14.91 -22.25 -7.69
N LEU A 114 -14.80 -21.05 -7.12
CA LEU A 114 -13.52 -20.43 -6.74
C LEU A 114 -12.50 -20.40 -7.89
N THR A 115 -12.96 -20.19 -9.13
CA THR A 115 -12.08 -20.16 -10.30
C THR A 115 -11.50 -18.77 -10.56
N TRP A 116 -12.27 -17.72 -10.30
CA TRP A 116 -11.94 -16.33 -10.58
C TRP A 116 -12.19 -15.47 -9.35
N ALA A 117 -11.22 -14.62 -9.02
CA ALA A 117 -11.41 -13.52 -8.08
C ALA A 117 -11.31 -12.20 -8.86
N ILE A 118 -12.37 -11.41 -8.86
CA ILE A 118 -12.51 -10.24 -9.74
C ILE A 118 -12.68 -8.99 -8.87
N PRO A 119 -11.63 -8.17 -8.68
CA PRO A 119 -11.76 -6.85 -8.10
C PRO A 119 -12.69 -5.98 -8.95
N LEU A 120 -13.66 -5.32 -8.30
CA LEU A 120 -14.62 -4.42 -8.94
C LEU A 120 -14.33 -2.96 -8.61
N THR A 121 -14.12 -2.67 -7.33
CA THR A 121 -13.79 -1.34 -6.78
C THR A 121 -12.79 -1.49 -5.64
N GLY A 122 -12.04 -0.43 -5.35
CA GLY A 122 -11.09 -0.45 -4.24
C GLY A 122 -9.82 -1.25 -4.48
N GLY A 123 -9.34 -1.30 -5.74
CA GLY A 123 -8.12 -2.02 -6.08
C GLY A 123 -6.88 -1.57 -5.31
N HIS A 124 -6.82 -0.32 -4.85
CA HIS A 124 -5.68 0.22 -4.11
C HIS A 124 -5.81 0.15 -2.58
N HIS A 125 -6.97 -0.24 -2.06
CA HIS A 125 -7.27 -0.23 -0.62
C HIS A 125 -7.94 -1.53 -0.15
N GLY A 126 -7.74 -2.64 -0.88
CA GLY A 126 -8.14 -3.96 -0.39
C GLY A 126 -8.56 -4.96 -1.47
N ALA A 127 -9.24 -4.56 -2.55
CA ALA A 127 -9.82 -5.54 -3.47
C ALA A 127 -8.77 -6.36 -4.24
N ASN A 128 -7.63 -5.74 -4.60
CA ASN A 128 -6.54 -6.46 -5.25
C ASN A 128 -5.89 -7.46 -4.27
N GLN A 129 -5.58 -7.00 -3.06
CA GLN A 129 -5.04 -7.85 -1.99
C GLN A 129 -5.94 -9.06 -1.74
N VAL A 130 -7.24 -8.85 -1.52
CA VAL A 130 -8.20 -9.91 -1.23
C VAL A 130 -8.31 -10.89 -2.41
N ALA A 131 -8.27 -10.39 -3.65
CA ALA A 131 -8.26 -11.26 -4.82
C ALA A 131 -7.00 -12.14 -4.90
N ASP A 132 -5.82 -11.58 -4.59
CA ASP A 132 -4.56 -12.32 -4.53
C ASP A 132 -4.55 -13.31 -3.36
N ASP A 133 -5.13 -12.97 -2.22
CA ASP A 133 -5.26 -13.87 -1.08
C ASP A 133 -6.10 -15.10 -1.45
N LEU A 134 -7.19 -14.90 -2.18
CA LEU A 134 -8.03 -15.98 -2.70
C LEU A 134 -7.30 -16.86 -3.72
N ALA A 135 -6.20 -16.39 -4.34
CA ALA A 135 -5.38 -17.22 -5.22
C ALA A 135 -4.72 -18.38 -4.49
N SER A 136 -4.46 -18.25 -3.19
CA SER A 136 -3.99 -19.33 -2.33
C SER A 136 -4.97 -20.52 -2.26
N MET A 137 -6.26 -20.27 -2.57
CA MET A 137 -7.31 -21.27 -2.65
C MET A 137 -7.55 -21.79 -4.08
N GLY A 138 -6.76 -21.35 -5.05
CA GLY A 138 -6.84 -21.77 -6.45
C GLY A 138 -7.64 -20.84 -7.37
N ALA A 139 -8.15 -19.71 -6.85
CA ALA A 139 -8.74 -18.68 -7.69
C ALA A 139 -7.68 -18.02 -8.58
N VAL A 140 -8.10 -17.54 -9.74
CA VAL A 140 -7.27 -16.72 -10.62
C VAL A 140 -7.71 -15.26 -10.48
N PRO A 141 -6.85 -14.38 -9.92
CA PRO A 141 -7.13 -12.95 -9.87
C PRO A 141 -7.26 -12.37 -11.28
N ALA A 142 -8.41 -11.78 -11.59
CA ALA A 142 -8.67 -11.12 -12.87
C ALA A 142 -8.35 -9.62 -12.76
N MET A 143 -7.09 -9.31 -12.44
CA MET A 143 -6.63 -7.95 -12.25
C MET A 143 -6.64 -7.16 -13.56
N THR A 144 -7.15 -5.93 -13.50
CA THR A 144 -7.27 -5.07 -14.69
C THR A 144 -6.64 -3.68 -14.52
N THR A 145 -6.07 -3.40 -13.34
CA THR A 145 -5.39 -2.12 -13.05
C THR A 145 -4.19 -1.96 -13.98
N ALA A 146 -4.04 -0.76 -14.54
CA ALA A 146 -3.04 -0.48 -15.57
C ALA A 146 -1.60 -0.61 -15.05
N SER A 147 -1.37 -0.33 -13.76
CA SER A 147 -0.09 -0.51 -13.08
C SER A 147 0.38 -1.97 -13.09
N GLU A 148 -0.52 -2.92 -12.82
CA GLU A 148 -0.18 -4.35 -12.83
C GLU A 148 0.03 -4.90 -14.23
N ALA A 149 -0.82 -4.51 -15.19
CA ALA A 149 -0.67 -4.94 -16.58
C ALA A 149 0.66 -4.47 -17.21
N ALA A 150 1.22 -3.36 -16.73
CA ALA A 150 2.50 -2.82 -17.19
C ALA A 150 3.70 -3.31 -16.36
N GLY A 151 3.49 -3.99 -15.23
CA GLY A 151 4.55 -4.29 -14.26
C GLY A 151 5.25 -3.03 -13.74
N LYS A 152 4.53 -1.89 -13.71
CA LYS A 152 5.07 -0.59 -13.33
C LYS A 152 4.44 -0.14 -12.02
N GLN A 153 5.29 0.27 -11.07
CA GLN A 153 4.86 0.81 -9.80
C GLN A 153 4.25 2.20 -9.99
N GLY A 154 2.94 2.30 -9.71
CA GLY A 154 2.21 3.57 -9.67
C GLY A 154 2.74 4.52 -8.58
N VAL A 155 2.23 5.74 -8.52
CA VAL A 155 2.67 6.69 -7.49
C VAL A 155 2.32 6.24 -6.07
N GLU A 156 1.20 5.54 -5.89
CA GLU A 156 0.81 4.97 -4.61
C GLU A 156 1.80 3.92 -4.14
N GLU A 157 2.17 2.99 -5.03
CA GLU A 157 3.17 1.95 -4.73
C GLU A 157 4.55 2.55 -4.39
N ARG A 158 4.94 3.62 -5.10
CA ARG A 158 6.16 4.38 -4.77
C ARG A 158 6.07 5.09 -3.42
N ALA A 159 4.88 5.57 -3.03
CA ALA A 159 4.67 6.22 -1.74
C ALA A 159 4.79 5.19 -0.60
N ARG A 160 4.16 4.02 -0.76
CA ARG A 160 4.26 2.90 0.18
C ARG A 160 5.69 2.45 0.38
N ALA A 161 6.45 2.33 -0.72
CA ALA A 161 7.87 1.97 -0.65
C ALA A 161 8.75 2.99 0.11
N LEU A 162 8.24 4.19 0.37
CA LEU A 162 8.91 5.28 1.09
C LEU A 162 8.32 5.54 2.49
N ASP A 163 7.45 4.65 3.00
CA ASP A 163 6.65 4.88 4.22
C ASP A 163 5.94 6.26 4.18
N ALA A 164 5.21 6.49 3.09
CA ALA A 164 4.53 7.75 2.82
C ALA A 164 3.16 7.54 2.20
N HIS A 165 2.27 8.52 2.38
CA HIS A 165 0.95 8.57 1.76
C HIS A 165 0.81 9.76 0.81
N VAL A 166 -0.12 9.66 -0.14
CA VAL A 166 -0.50 10.74 -1.05
C VAL A 166 -1.40 11.73 -0.32
N VAL A 167 -1.09 13.04 -0.38
CA VAL A 167 -1.93 14.07 0.25
C VAL A 167 -2.94 14.73 -0.69
N ASN A 168 -2.75 14.60 -2.00
CA ASN A 168 -3.61 15.20 -3.03
C ASN A 168 -4.06 14.14 -4.07
N GLY A 169 -4.87 13.18 -3.64
CA GLY A 169 -5.21 11.96 -4.40
C GLY A 169 -5.79 12.15 -5.81
N ASP A 170 -6.30 13.33 -6.17
CA ASP A 170 -6.74 13.62 -7.54
C ASP A 170 -5.58 13.66 -8.55
N SER A 171 -4.38 14.06 -8.11
CA SER A 171 -3.21 14.16 -8.98
C SER A 171 -2.71 12.79 -9.44
N THR A 172 -3.06 11.72 -8.74
CA THR A 172 -2.51 10.38 -9.02
C THR A 172 -2.89 9.88 -10.40
N VAL A 173 -4.02 10.35 -10.97
CA VAL A 173 -4.42 10.01 -12.34
C VAL A 173 -3.36 10.45 -13.34
N ALA A 174 -2.92 11.70 -13.28
CA ALA A 174 -1.93 12.24 -14.21
C ALA A 174 -0.56 11.58 -14.02
N THR A 175 -0.13 11.41 -12.77
CA THR A 175 1.17 10.79 -12.49
C THR A 175 1.20 9.30 -12.81
N ASN A 176 0.11 8.56 -12.63
CA ASN A 176 0.02 7.16 -13.02
C ASN A 176 0.02 6.98 -14.54
N LEU A 177 -0.61 7.89 -15.30
CA LEU A 177 -0.45 7.93 -16.76
C LEU A 177 1.02 8.16 -17.14
N ALA A 178 1.70 9.11 -16.49
CA ALA A 178 3.13 9.34 -16.73
C ALA A 178 4.01 8.13 -16.35
N VAL A 179 3.64 7.33 -15.34
CA VAL A 179 4.31 6.04 -15.05
C VAL A 179 4.17 5.09 -16.23
N LEU A 180 2.95 4.92 -16.75
CA LEU A 180 2.67 4.04 -17.89
C LEU A 180 3.46 4.44 -19.14
N ASP A 181 3.62 5.74 -19.34
CA ASP A 181 4.37 6.32 -20.47
C ASP A 181 5.89 6.41 -20.24
N GLU A 182 6.41 5.96 -19.08
CA GLU A 182 7.84 6.09 -18.70
C GLU A 182 8.33 7.56 -18.61
N GLU A 183 7.41 8.49 -18.39
CA GLU A 183 7.68 9.92 -18.28
C GLU A 183 7.80 10.38 -16.81
N LEU A 184 7.28 9.60 -15.86
CA LEU A 184 7.42 9.92 -14.44
C LEU A 184 8.83 9.58 -13.95
N GLY A 185 9.63 10.63 -13.73
CA GLY A 185 10.95 10.55 -13.10
C GLY A 185 10.94 10.04 -11.65
N PRO A 186 12.10 10.05 -10.97
CA PRO A 186 12.18 9.67 -9.56
C PRO A 186 11.38 10.63 -8.67
N VAL A 187 10.95 10.13 -7.50
CA VAL A 187 10.32 10.98 -6.48
C VAL A 187 11.35 11.98 -5.97
N ALA A 188 11.05 13.27 -6.10
CA ALA A 188 11.89 14.34 -5.60
C ALA A 188 11.63 14.56 -4.10
N ARG A 189 12.69 14.50 -3.29
CA ARG A 189 12.61 14.79 -1.85
C ARG A 189 12.80 16.29 -1.60
N LEU A 190 12.03 16.84 -0.66
CA LEU A 190 12.13 18.22 -0.21
C LEU A 190 12.34 18.25 1.30
N ASP A 191 13.47 18.82 1.73
CA ASP A 191 13.88 18.79 3.13
C ASP A 191 13.73 20.14 3.84
N GLY A 192 13.38 20.06 5.12
CA GLY A 192 13.24 21.21 6.01
C GLY A 192 11.99 22.08 5.72
N PRO A 193 11.88 23.24 6.40
CA PRO A 193 10.76 24.13 6.20
C PRO A 193 10.79 24.76 4.81
N ALA A 194 9.83 24.39 3.96
CA ALA A 194 9.66 24.90 2.61
C ALA A 194 8.20 25.26 2.32
N ALA A 195 7.99 26.15 1.34
CA ALA A 195 6.66 26.43 0.78
C ALA A 195 6.71 26.10 -0.71
N VAL A 196 5.82 25.21 -1.16
CA VAL A 196 5.77 24.71 -2.53
C VAL A 196 4.40 25.05 -3.13
N VAL A 197 4.39 25.42 -4.41
CA VAL A 197 3.16 25.50 -5.21
C VAL A 197 3.23 24.35 -6.21
N ALA A 198 2.23 23.48 -6.20
CA ALA A 198 2.10 22.31 -7.06
C ALA A 198 0.87 22.48 -7.96
N ASP A 199 1.00 22.12 -9.24
CA ASP A 199 -0.12 22.04 -10.18
C ASP A 199 -0.92 20.74 -9.96
N ASP A 200 -2.10 20.63 -10.56
CA ASP A 200 -3.03 19.49 -10.37
C ASP A 200 -2.44 18.13 -10.83
N ASP A 201 -1.40 18.14 -11.67
CA ASP A 201 -0.71 16.96 -12.19
C ASP A 201 0.55 16.57 -11.40
N VAL A 202 0.78 17.21 -10.24
CA VAL A 202 1.91 16.93 -9.36
C VAL A 202 1.43 16.22 -8.09
N THR A 203 1.83 14.96 -7.92
CA THR A 203 1.54 14.19 -6.70
C THR A 203 2.50 14.55 -5.58
N VAL A 204 1.93 14.94 -4.44
CA VAL A 204 2.64 15.28 -3.21
C VAL A 204 2.52 14.12 -2.24
N LEU A 205 3.67 13.65 -1.74
CA LEU A 205 3.78 12.57 -0.77
C LEU A 205 4.19 13.14 0.59
N LYS A 206 3.62 12.58 1.65
CA LYS A 206 3.98 12.92 3.03
C LYS A 206 4.36 11.64 3.77
N ARG A 207 5.52 11.65 4.44
CA ARG A 207 5.95 10.53 5.29
C ARG A 207 4.94 10.25 6.40
N ASN A 208 4.80 8.98 6.74
CA ASN A 208 3.92 8.50 7.81
C ASN A 208 4.57 8.71 9.18
N SER A 209 5.86 8.43 9.30
CA SER A 209 6.62 8.53 10.55
C SER A 209 7.56 9.75 10.58
N ASP A 210 7.77 10.28 11.79
CA ASP A 210 8.70 11.39 12.04
C ASP A 210 10.06 10.91 12.57
N ASP A 211 10.13 9.74 13.19
CA ASP A 211 11.30 9.24 13.92
C ASP A 211 11.85 7.92 13.35
N GLY A 212 11.45 7.53 12.14
CA GLY A 212 11.85 6.26 11.53
C GLY A 212 13.34 6.20 11.12
N VAL A 213 13.81 4.99 10.81
CA VAL A 213 15.18 4.74 10.32
C VAL A 213 15.17 4.10 8.94
N VAL A 214 16.27 4.29 8.20
CA VAL A 214 16.48 3.68 6.89
C VAL A 214 17.59 2.64 6.96
N LEU A 215 17.32 1.44 6.44
CA LEU A 215 18.31 0.36 6.34
C LEU A 215 19.05 0.43 5.01
N GLY A 216 20.23 1.04 5.01
CA GLY A 216 21.10 1.05 3.84
C GLY A 216 21.76 -0.30 3.61
N THR A 217 21.40 -0.97 2.52
CA THR A 217 21.74 -2.37 2.26
C THR A 217 22.55 -2.53 0.98
N GLY A 218 23.69 -3.21 1.09
CA GLY A 218 24.48 -3.71 -0.02
C GLY A 218 24.70 -5.22 0.11
N SER A 219 24.99 -5.89 -0.99
CA SER A 219 25.20 -7.35 -1.00
C SER A 219 26.17 -7.81 -2.08
N VAL A 220 26.70 -9.03 -1.92
CA VAL A 220 27.25 -9.82 -3.02
C VAL A 220 26.11 -10.39 -3.87
N ALA A 221 26.42 -10.87 -5.08
CA ALA A 221 25.39 -11.45 -5.93
C ALA A 221 24.91 -12.81 -5.39
N GLY A 222 23.60 -13.01 -5.33
CA GLY A 222 22.97 -14.28 -4.96
C GLY A 222 22.89 -14.55 -3.46
N ALA A 223 22.93 -13.52 -2.61
CA ALA A 223 22.53 -13.63 -1.22
C ALA A 223 21.03 -13.97 -1.14
N ASP A 224 20.65 -14.85 -0.22
CA ASP A 224 19.26 -15.27 -0.03
C ASP A 224 18.51 -14.40 0.99
N ALA A 225 17.18 -14.55 1.04
CA ALA A 225 16.31 -13.73 1.88
C ALA A 225 16.61 -13.85 3.38
N GLU A 226 16.94 -15.07 3.87
CA GLU A 226 17.28 -15.30 5.27
C GLU A 226 18.53 -14.51 5.67
N GLN A 227 19.52 -14.43 4.77
CA GLN A 227 20.73 -13.63 5.01
C GLN A 227 20.45 -12.12 5.08
N PHE A 228 19.53 -11.60 4.27
CA PHE A 228 19.13 -10.18 4.34
C PHE A 228 18.39 -9.89 5.65
N GLU A 229 17.40 -10.70 5.98
CA GLU A 229 16.58 -10.57 7.19
C GLU A 229 17.46 -10.64 8.46
N ALA A 230 18.40 -11.58 8.52
CA ALA A 230 19.34 -11.71 9.62
C ALA A 230 20.25 -10.47 9.74
N ALA A 231 20.77 -9.97 8.61
CA ALA A 231 21.64 -8.80 8.58
C ALA A 231 20.91 -7.53 9.04
N TRP A 232 19.64 -7.36 8.67
CA TRP A 232 18.83 -6.21 9.10
C TRP A 232 18.55 -6.22 10.60
N ARG A 233 18.21 -7.39 11.16
CA ARG A 233 18.03 -7.52 12.62
C ARG A 233 19.33 -7.26 13.36
N GLU A 234 20.45 -7.83 12.90
CA GLU A 234 21.76 -7.62 13.49
C GLU A 234 22.21 -6.15 13.43
N ALA A 235 21.86 -5.41 12.37
CA ALA A 235 22.19 -3.99 12.26
C ALA A 235 21.39 -3.10 13.23
N LEU A 236 20.18 -3.52 13.59
CA LEU A 236 19.34 -2.84 14.58
C LEU A 236 19.67 -3.25 16.02
N ASP A 237 20.35 -4.40 16.22
CA ASP A 237 20.76 -4.87 17.54
C ASP A 237 21.63 -3.83 18.26
N GLY A 238 21.18 -3.43 19.45
CA GLY A 238 21.87 -2.43 20.27
C GLY A 238 21.49 -0.99 19.97
N THR A 239 20.54 -0.75 19.06
CA THR A 239 19.82 0.51 18.92
C THR A 239 18.50 0.47 19.70
N ASP A 240 17.81 1.62 19.81
CA ASP A 240 16.45 1.69 20.35
C ASP A 240 15.37 1.35 19.31
N TYR A 241 15.77 0.89 18.12
CA TYR A 241 14.90 0.67 16.95
C TYR A 241 14.68 -0.81 16.68
N THR A 242 13.52 -1.11 16.14
CA THR A 242 13.10 -2.43 15.68
C THR A 242 12.74 -2.38 14.19
N LEU A 243 12.43 -3.52 13.59
CA LEU A 243 11.98 -3.57 12.19
C LEU A 243 10.70 -2.75 11.96
N ALA A 244 9.86 -2.56 12.98
CA ALA A 244 8.65 -1.76 12.89
C ALA A 244 8.93 -0.25 12.77
N ASP A 245 10.16 0.19 13.12
CA ASP A 245 10.58 1.59 13.02
C ASP A 245 11.33 1.87 11.71
N VAL A 246 11.46 0.86 10.83
CA VAL A 246 12.15 1.00 9.54
C VAL A 246 11.19 1.58 8.52
N GLU A 247 11.50 2.76 7.99
CA GLU A 247 10.69 3.38 6.93
C GLU A 247 10.82 2.57 5.62
N PHE A 248 12.04 2.26 5.21
CA PHE A 248 12.31 1.46 4.02
C PHE A 248 13.76 0.96 4.00
N VAL A 249 14.01 -0.01 3.12
CA VAL A 249 15.34 -0.50 2.79
C VAL A 249 15.90 0.27 1.61
N ALA A 250 17.07 0.87 1.77
CA ALA A 250 17.73 1.68 0.76
C ALA A 250 18.90 0.94 0.11
N THR A 251 19.00 0.94 -1.21
CA THR A 251 20.15 0.36 -1.94
C THR A 251 20.57 1.23 -3.13
N GLY A 252 21.54 0.77 -3.93
CA GLY A 252 21.89 1.41 -5.20
C GLY A 252 21.16 0.76 -6.38
N THR A 253 20.88 1.48 -7.46
CA THR A 253 20.17 0.94 -8.65
C THR A 253 20.80 -0.32 -9.22
N ARG A 254 22.12 -0.50 -9.07
CA ARG A 254 22.82 -1.74 -9.45
C ARG A 254 22.33 -3.00 -8.72
N LYS A 255 21.73 -2.82 -7.54
CA LYS A 255 21.30 -3.86 -6.60
C LYS A 255 19.79 -3.91 -6.42
N ALA A 256 19.04 -3.09 -7.15
CA ALA A 256 17.59 -2.98 -7.04
C ALA A 256 16.87 -4.30 -7.37
N GLU A 257 17.40 -5.10 -8.28
CA GLU A 257 16.78 -6.34 -8.77
C GLU A 257 17.34 -7.61 -8.09
N GLU A 258 18.02 -7.48 -6.94
CA GLU A 258 18.57 -8.63 -6.24
C GLU A 258 17.42 -9.44 -5.60
N ALA A 259 17.19 -10.67 -6.08
CA ALA A 259 16.00 -11.45 -5.71
C ALA A 259 15.84 -11.65 -4.19
N GLY A 260 16.92 -11.99 -3.49
CA GLY A 260 16.87 -12.18 -2.03
C GLY A 260 16.58 -10.89 -1.26
N LEU A 261 16.95 -9.72 -1.79
CA LEU A 261 16.64 -8.42 -1.19
C LEU A 261 15.13 -8.16 -1.28
N LEU A 262 14.56 -8.33 -2.49
CA LEU A 262 13.14 -8.10 -2.75
C LEU A 262 12.27 -9.10 -1.98
N GLU A 263 12.65 -10.37 -1.97
CA GLU A 263 11.95 -11.43 -1.23
C GLU A 263 11.96 -11.16 0.29
N ALA A 264 13.11 -10.78 0.87
CA ALA A 264 13.18 -10.46 2.29
C ALA A 264 12.36 -9.21 2.65
N ALA A 265 12.39 -8.19 1.79
CA ALA A 265 11.64 -6.96 2.00
C ALA A 265 10.12 -7.22 1.94
N GLU A 266 9.67 -8.02 0.97
CA GLU A 266 8.27 -8.45 0.84
C GLU A 266 7.80 -9.23 2.09
N GLN A 267 8.60 -10.18 2.58
CA GLN A 267 8.27 -10.95 3.78
C GLN A 267 8.10 -10.09 5.05
N LEU A 268 8.75 -8.93 5.09
CA LEU A 268 8.69 -7.99 6.21
C LEU A 268 7.78 -6.78 5.93
N ALA A 269 7.08 -6.77 4.79
CA ALA A 269 6.29 -5.63 4.31
C ALA A 269 7.08 -4.30 4.27
N LEU A 270 8.37 -4.36 3.93
CA LEU A 270 9.25 -3.19 3.81
C LEU A 270 9.38 -2.75 2.35
N GLY A 271 9.35 -1.45 2.12
CA GLY A 271 9.69 -0.85 0.83
C GLY A 271 11.18 -1.01 0.48
N VAL A 272 11.50 -1.13 -0.82
CA VAL A 272 12.89 -1.07 -1.32
C VAL A 272 13.06 0.13 -2.24
N VAL A 273 13.98 1.02 -1.89
CA VAL A 273 14.31 2.24 -2.64
C VAL A 273 15.71 2.16 -3.17
N ALA A 274 15.87 2.36 -4.48
CA ALA A 274 17.17 2.31 -5.13
C ALA A 274 17.64 3.70 -5.59
N PHE A 275 18.82 4.10 -5.11
CA PHE A 275 19.44 5.37 -5.43
C PHE A 275 20.41 5.25 -6.62
N GLU A 276 20.40 6.26 -7.47
CA GLU A 276 21.39 6.36 -8.54
C GLU A 276 22.78 6.59 -7.96
N LYS A 277 23.80 6.24 -8.76
CA LYS A 277 25.19 6.35 -8.35
C LYS A 277 25.55 7.78 -7.92
N ASP A 278 25.10 8.78 -8.67
CA ASP A 278 25.44 10.17 -8.44
C ASP A 278 24.89 10.65 -7.08
N THR A 279 23.66 10.26 -6.72
CA THR A 279 23.10 10.50 -5.38
C THR A 279 23.94 9.85 -4.29
N LEU A 280 24.33 8.58 -4.46
CA LEU A 280 25.16 7.90 -3.47
C LEU A 280 26.56 8.52 -3.30
N GLU A 281 27.10 9.19 -4.32
CA GLU A 281 28.39 9.89 -4.22
C GLU A 281 28.28 11.19 -3.41
N GLU A 282 27.10 11.81 -3.34
CA GLU A 282 26.86 13.00 -2.50
C GLU A 282 26.79 12.66 -1.01
N PHE A 283 26.35 11.43 -0.68
CA PHE A 283 26.12 10.96 0.68
C PHE A 283 27.11 9.88 1.12
N GLU A 284 28.38 9.96 0.71
CA GLU A 284 29.37 8.94 1.08
C GLU A 284 29.55 8.79 2.60
N GLY A 285 29.43 7.55 3.06
CA GLY A 285 29.68 7.18 4.45
C GLY A 285 31.16 7.26 4.85
N PRO A 286 31.44 7.26 6.18
CA PRO A 286 32.78 7.43 6.72
C PRO A 286 33.68 6.21 6.47
N THR A 287 33.11 5.03 6.21
CA THR A 287 33.87 3.78 6.17
C THR A 287 34.28 3.37 4.75
N PRO A 288 35.59 3.22 4.47
CA PRO A 288 36.06 2.78 3.15
C PRO A 288 35.40 1.49 2.68
N SER A 289 35.02 1.40 1.40
CA SER A 289 34.30 0.24 0.84
C SER A 289 35.04 -0.38 -0.32
N ARG A 290 35.05 -1.73 -0.36
CA ARG A 290 35.55 -2.54 -1.48
C ARG A 290 34.80 -2.22 -2.79
N SER A 291 33.55 -1.76 -2.68
CA SER A 291 32.71 -1.33 -3.82
C SER A 291 33.43 -0.31 -4.71
N ARG A 292 34.14 0.64 -4.10
CA ARG A 292 34.81 1.73 -4.82
C ARG A 292 35.94 1.22 -5.71
N GLU A 293 36.71 0.27 -5.21
CA GLU A 293 37.82 -0.33 -5.95
C GLU A 293 37.36 -1.36 -6.99
N LEU A 294 36.37 -2.18 -6.64
CA LEU A 294 35.94 -3.31 -7.48
C LEU A 294 35.04 -2.90 -8.63
N ILE A 295 34.11 -1.98 -8.37
CA ILE A 295 33.04 -1.64 -9.31
C ILE A 295 32.88 -0.14 -9.54
N GLY A 296 33.68 0.69 -8.86
CA GLY A 296 33.66 2.14 -9.03
C GLY A 296 32.39 2.81 -8.49
N TRP A 297 31.75 2.20 -7.49
CA TRP A 297 30.60 2.77 -6.77
C TRP A 297 31.01 3.19 -5.35
N PRO A 298 30.37 4.20 -4.75
CA PRO A 298 30.52 4.48 -3.32
C PRO A 298 30.15 3.25 -2.47
N GLY A 299 30.41 3.34 -1.16
CA GLY A 299 29.97 2.31 -0.22
C GLY A 299 28.45 2.27 -0.16
N ILE A 300 27.83 1.30 -0.87
CA ILE A 300 26.37 1.25 -1.07
C ILE A 300 25.61 1.35 0.25
N ALA A 301 25.92 0.50 1.24
CA ALA A 301 25.18 0.44 2.49
C ALA A 301 25.13 1.79 3.24
N GLU A 302 26.27 2.39 3.57
CA GLU A 302 26.27 3.66 4.31
C GLU A 302 25.72 4.80 3.45
N ALA A 303 26.08 4.84 2.16
CA ALA A 303 25.63 5.93 1.30
C ALA A 303 24.11 5.92 1.09
N SER A 304 23.50 4.74 0.95
CA SER A 304 22.06 4.61 0.77
C SER A 304 21.31 4.84 2.08
N ALA A 305 21.86 4.43 3.23
CA ALA A 305 21.34 4.75 4.55
C ALA A 305 21.27 6.28 4.76
N ILE A 306 22.37 6.98 4.49
CA ILE A 306 22.47 8.43 4.65
C ILE A 306 21.57 9.16 3.64
N ALA A 307 21.56 8.74 2.37
CA ALA A 307 20.72 9.38 1.35
C ALA A 307 19.22 9.25 1.66
N GLY A 308 18.78 8.11 2.18
CA GLY A 308 17.38 7.88 2.53
C GLY A 308 16.94 8.51 3.85
N GLY A 309 17.84 8.56 4.83
CA GLY A 309 17.60 9.12 6.16
C GLY A 309 17.10 10.57 6.10
N ARG A 310 16.11 10.90 6.91
CA ARG A 310 15.52 12.24 7.05
C ARG A 310 16.58 13.30 7.34
N GLU A 311 17.45 13.05 8.31
CA GLU A 311 18.50 13.96 8.78
C GLU A 311 19.78 13.88 7.93
N HIS A 312 19.86 12.88 7.04
CA HIS A 312 21.07 12.54 6.31
C HIS A 312 22.25 12.24 7.23
N ASP A 313 21.96 11.57 8.35
CA ASP A 313 22.96 11.20 9.35
C ASP A 313 23.06 9.68 9.48
N LEU A 314 24.26 9.20 9.78
CA LEU A 314 24.54 7.79 10.00
C LEU A 314 24.37 7.45 11.48
N LEU A 315 23.43 6.57 11.79
CA LEU A 315 23.22 6.06 13.15
C LEU A 315 24.18 4.91 13.48
N VAL A 316 24.27 3.94 12.58
CA VAL A 316 25.10 2.74 12.75
C VAL A 316 25.98 2.58 11.52
N GLU A 317 27.30 2.54 11.75
CA GLU A 317 28.29 2.20 10.72
C GLU A 317 28.05 0.79 10.17
N LYS A 318 28.50 0.53 8.95
CA LYS A 318 28.16 -0.72 8.29
C LYS A 318 28.65 -1.97 9.04
N THR A 319 27.77 -2.95 9.17
CA THR A 319 28.06 -4.31 9.63
C THR A 319 27.94 -5.26 8.45
N SER A 320 28.68 -6.38 8.49
CA SER A 320 28.64 -7.40 7.43
C SER A 320 28.19 -8.72 8.02
N HIS A 321 27.14 -9.29 7.44
CA HIS A 321 26.62 -10.61 7.78
C HIS A 321 27.13 -11.63 6.75
N GLU A 322 27.80 -12.68 7.24
CA GLU A 322 28.35 -13.81 6.46
C GLU A 322 29.19 -13.43 5.22
N ASP A 323 29.83 -12.25 5.23
CA ASP A 323 30.50 -11.66 4.06
C ASP A 323 29.59 -11.51 2.81
N ALA A 324 28.27 -11.64 2.98
CA ALA A 324 27.28 -11.67 1.91
C ALA A 324 26.45 -10.39 1.86
N VAL A 325 25.89 -9.97 3.00
CA VAL A 325 25.06 -8.77 3.13
C VAL A 325 25.76 -7.76 4.02
N THR A 326 25.71 -6.50 3.65
CA THR A 326 26.28 -5.37 4.40
C THR A 326 25.19 -4.35 4.64
N VAL A 327 24.97 -3.98 5.90
CA VAL A 327 23.87 -3.11 6.30
C VAL A 327 24.42 -1.95 7.13
N ALA A 328 23.88 -0.76 6.93
CA ALA A 328 24.09 0.41 7.77
C ALA A 328 22.72 1.02 8.11
N VAL A 329 22.64 1.80 9.19
CA VAL A 329 21.38 2.42 9.63
C VAL A 329 21.51 3.93 9.56
N GLY A 330 20.60 4.58 8.83
CA GLY A 330 20.53 6.03 8.66
C GLY A 330 19.31 6.63 9.33
N ARG A 331 19.40 7.92 9.63
CA ARG A 331 18.32 8.77 10.16
C ARG A 331 18.14 10.03 9.36
#